data_AF-A0A1F4R4Y8-F1
#
_entry.id   AF-A0A1F4R4Y8-F1
#
_cell.length_a   1.000
_cell.length_b   1.000
_cell.length_c   1.000
_cell.angle_alpha   90.00
_cell.angle_beta   90.00
_cell.angle_gamma   90.00
#
_symmetry.space_group_name_H-M   'P 1'
#
loop_
_entity.id
_entity.type
_entity.pdbx_description
1 polymer ?
#
loop_
_entity_poly.entity_id
_entity_poly.type
_entity_poly.pdbx_seq_one_letter_code
_entity_poly.pdbx_strand_id
1 'polypeptide(L)'
;MPQGAAGNRHYEGFRSPDKIEEGGVVNLSGAFLLDHEEEIINLVKHEGKLATERNPKAKVSKIAKANGGLLVETTDHNLALRIGKALYRAYKGDHQYKFLKDEKFVRVDWKRD
;
A
#
# COMPACT_ATOMS: atom_id res chain seq x y z
N MET A 1 -28.75 -10.61 -1.90
CA MET A 1 -28.54 -9.45 -0.99
C MET A 1 -27.88 -9.96 0.29
N PRO A 2 -27.05 -9.17 1.00
CA PRO A 2 -26.14 -8.11 0.51
C PRO A 2 -24.78 -8.14 1.26
N GLN A 3 -23.68 -7.71 0.64
CA GLN A 3 -22.55 -7.00 1.31
C GLN A 3 -21.95 -6.09 0.22
N GLY A 4 -22.35 -4.82 0.13
CA GLY A 4 -21.73 -3.73 0.88
C GLY A 4 -20.64 -3.11 -0.01
N ALA A 5 -21.01 -2.28 -0.98
CA ALA A 5 -20.99 -0.82 -0.90
C ALA A 5 -19.59 -0.19 -1.10
N ALA A 6 -19.56 0.69 -2.10
CA ALA A 6 -18.71 1.88 -2.24
C ALA A 6 -17.23 1.68 -2.60
N GLY A 7 -16.92 2.06 -3.83
CA GLY A 7 -15.63 2.66 -4.17
C GLY A 7 -15.12 2.34 -5.55
N ASN A 8 -15.84 2.75 -6.60
CA ASN A 8 -15.19 3.12 -7.86
C ASN A 8 -14.26 4.30 -7.54
N ARG A 9 -13.05 4.02 -7.07
CA ARG A 9 -11.95 4.98 -7.11
C ARG A 9 -11.23 4.69 -8.41
N HIS A 10 -11.59 5.44 -9.44
CA HIS A 10 -10.87 5.47 -10.70
C HIS A 10 -9.37 5.63 -10.42
N TYR A 11 -8.61 4.57 -10.70
CA TYR A 11 -7.14 4.63 -10.80
C TYR A 11 -6.74 5.21 -12.17
N GLU A 12 -7.42 6.26 -12.65
CA GLU A 12 -7.15 6.84 -13.99
C GLU A 12 -5.79 7.54 -14.11
N GLY A 13 -5.07 7.73 -12.99
CA GLY A 13 -3.72 8.32 -13.00
C GLY A 13 -2.57 7.30 -12.84
N PHE A 14 -2.87 6.06 -12.47
CA PHE A 14 -1.86 5.01 -12.32
C PHE A 14 -2.06 3.99 -13.42
N ARG A 15 -1.18 4.05 -14.42
CA ARG A 15 -1.02 3.04 -15.46
C ARG A 15 -1.26 1.67 -14.82
N SER A 16 -2.29 0.95 -15.30
CA SER A 16 -2.54 -0.43 -14.89
C SER A 16 -1.20 -1.17 -14.90
N PRO A 17 -0.83 -1.92 -13.84
CA PRO A 17 0.36 -2.74 -13.86
C PRO A 17 0.10 -3.91 -14.80
N ASP A 18 0.12 -3.64 -16.11
CA ASP A 18 -0.19 -4.58 -17.18
C ASP A 18 0.82 -5.75 -17.21
N LYS A 19 1.93 -5.63 -16.46
CA LYS A 19 2.95 -6.66 -16.26
C LYS A 19 3.67 -6.52 -14.91
N ILE A 20 3.00 -6.75 -13.79
CA ILE A 20 3.71 -7.01 -12.53
C ILE A 20 3.37 -8.43 -12.09
N GLU A 21 4.18 -9.38 -12.53
CA GLU A 21 4.01 -10.81 -12.24
C GLU A 21 4.30 -11.18 -10.77
N GLU A 22 4.96 -10.29 -10.02
CA GLU A 22 5.24 -10.42 -8.58
C GLU A 22 5.36 -9.02 -7.95
N GLY A 23 4.69 -8.74 -6.82
CA GLY A 23 4.83 -7.45 -6.15
C GLY A 23 3.76 -7.12 -5.11
N GLY A 24 3.61 -5.84 -4.80
CA GLY A 24 2.51 -5.41 -3.94
C GLY A 24 2.26 -3.91 -3.98
N VAL A 25 1.02 -3.52 -3.74
CA VAL A 25 0.61 -2.12 -3.70
C VAL A 25 -0.08 -1.83 -2.38
N VAL A 26 0.26 -0.70 -1.76
CA VAL A 26 -0.36 -0.20 -0.54
C VAL A 26 -0.99 1.15 -0.86
N ASN A 27 -2.30 1.19 -0.71
CA ASN A 27 -3.13 2.37 -0.95
C ASN A 27 -3.60 2.91 0.40
N LEU A 28 -3.27 4.17 0.65
CA LEU A 28 -3.46 4.85 1.92
C LEU A 28 -4.36 6.05 1.67
N SER A 29 -5.47 6.16 2.39
CA SER A 29 -6.41 7.27 2.20
C SER A 29 -7.12 7.69 3.48
N GLY A 30 -7.60 8.94 3.52
CA GLY A 30 -8.40 9.49 4.62
C GLY A 30 -7.75 10.73 5.25
N ALA A 31 -8.52 11.48 6.05
CA ALA A 31 -8.11 12.79 6.55
C ALA A 31 -6.83 12.75 7.39
N PHE A 32 -6.59 11.64 8.11
CA PHE A 32 -5.39 11.42 8.91
C PHE A 32 -4.08 11.51 8.11
N LEU A 33 -4.08 11.12 6.83
CA LEU A 33 -2.89 11.22 5.99
C LEU A 33 -2.49 12.67 5.68
N LEU A 34 -3.41 13.62 5.74
CA LEU A 34 -3.09 15.02 5.45
C LEU A 34 -2.18 15.62 6.52
N ASP A 35 -2.36 15.21 7.78
CA ASP A 35 -1.55 15.68 8.91
C ASP A 35 -0.30 14.81 9.15
N HIS A 36 -0.39 13.51 8.85
CA HIS A 36 0.68 12.54 9.12
C HIS A 36 1.39 12.02 7.86
N GLU A 37 1.30 12.74 6.74
CA GLU A 37 1.84 12.29 5.45
C GLU A 37 3.34 11.97 5.53
N GLU A 38 4.14 12.91 6.05
CA GLU A 38 5.60 12.79 6.10
C GLU A 38 6.04 11.63 6.98
N GLU A 39 5.38 11.45 8.13
CA GLU A 39 5.60 10.33 9.04
C GLU A 39 5.33 8.99 8.37
N ILE A 40 4.21 8.88 7.65
CA ILE A 40 3.84 7.67 6.91
C ILE A 40 4.86 7.39 5.80
N ILE A 41 5.29 8.41 5.04
CA ILE A 41 6.32 8.25 4.01
C ILE A 41 7.65 7.78 4.62
N ASN A 42 8.04 8.35 5.76
CA ASN A 42 9.26 7.95 6.46
C ASN A 42 9.17 6.50 6.96
N LEU A 43 8.03 6.08 7.50
CA LEU A 43 7.76 4.70 7.90
C LEU A 43 7.88 3.73 6.71
N VAL A 44 7.26 4.08 5.58
CA VAL A 44 7.32 3.29 4.35
C VAL A 44 8.76 3.14 3.86
N LYS A 45 9.53 4.23 3.83
CA LYS A 45 10.95 4.21 3.44
C LYS A 45 11.79 3.36 4.39
N HIS A 46 11.55 3.49 5.70
CA HIS A 46 12.24 2.71 6.72
C HIS A 46 11.96 1.21 6.56
N GLU A 47 10.69 0.81 6.42
CA GLU A 47 10.31 -0.59 6.16
C GLU A 47 10.92 -1.11 4.85
N GLY A 48 10.95 -0.28 3.80
CA GLY A 48 11.60 -0.59 2.53
C GLY A 48 13.10 -0.87 2.69
N LYS A 49 13.81 -0.05 3.46
CA LYS A 49 15.23 -0.24 3.75
C LYS A 49 15.48 -1.53 4.54
N LEU A 50 14.70 -1.77 5.60
CA LEU A 50 14.78 -3.00 6.40
C LEU A 50 14.45 -4.26 5.58
N ALA A 51 13.52 -4.16 4.62
CA ALA A 51 13.22 -5.26 3.73
C ALA A 51 14.35 -5.52 2.73
N THR A 52 14.99 -4.46 2.22
CA THR A 52 16.13 -4.57 1.32
C THR A 52 17.33 -5.25 2.01
N GLU A 53 17.56 -4.98 3.30
CA GLU A 53 18.61 -5.66 4.10
C GLU A 53 18.38 -7.17 4.23
N ARG A 54 17.12 -7.60 4.31
CA ARG A 54 16.77 -9.03 4.40
C ARG A 54 16.71 -9.70 3.03
N ASN A 55 16.18 -9.01 2.04
CA ASN A 55 16.04 -9.47 0.68
C ASN A 55 16.32 -8.30 -0.28
N PRO A 56 17.44 -8.29 -1.01
CA PRO A 56 17.81 -7.19 -1.90
C PRO A 56 16.80 -6.96 -3.04
N LYS A 57 15.91 -7.93 -3.31
CA LYS A 57 14.81 -7.78 -4.28
C LYS A 57 13.59 -7.06 -3.71
N ALA A 58 13.42 -7.02 -2.39
CA ALA A 58 12.26 -6.45 -1.71
C ALA A 58 12.50 -4.96 -1.42
N LYS A 59 12.09 -4.10 -2.36
CA LYS A 59 12.23 -2.65 -2.25
C LYS A 59 10.95 -1.94 -2.64
N VAL A 60 10.80 -0.71 -2.13
CA VAL A 60 9.74 0.18 -2.59
C VAL A 60 10.13 0.66 -3.98
N SER A 61 9.31 0.32 -4.98
CA SER A 61 9.53 0.70 -6.37
C SER A 61 9.11 2.14 -6.61
N LYS A 62 7.98 2.55 -6.03
CA LYS A 62 7.43 3.89 -6.22
C LYS A 62 6.60 4.31 -5.02
N ILE A 63 6.66 5.61 -4.70
CA ILE A 63 5.77 6.26 -3.75
C ILE A 63 5.16 7.44 -4.48
N ALA A 64 3.84 7.54 -4.47
CA ALA A 64 3.12 8.60 -5.14
C ALA A 64 1.99 9.13 -4.28
N LYS A 65 1.74 10.43 -4.41
CA LYS A 65 0.66 11.13 -3.73
C LYS A 65 -0.48 11.31 -4.72
N ALA A 66 -1.70 10.94 -4.33
CA ALA A 66 -2.87 11.03 -5.20
C ALA A 66 -4.11 11.43 -4.38
N ASN A 67 -4.71 12.58 -4.71
CA ASN A 67 -5.99 13.04 -4.16
C ASN A 67 -6.07 13.03 -2.61
N GLY A 68 -5.01 13.46 -1.91
CA GLY A 68 -4.95 13.42 -0.44
C GLY A 68 -4.73 12.02 0.14
N GLY A 69 -4.31 11.06 -0.69
CA GLY A 69 -3.87 9.74 -0.29
C GLY A 69 -2.45 9.43 -0.77
N LEU A 70 -1.88 8.34 -0.27
CA LEU A 70 -0.55 7.86 -0.62
C LEU A 70 -0.65 6.47 -1.25
N LEU A 71 -0.04 6.31 -2.42
CA LEU A 71 0.08 5.05 -3.13
C LEU A 71 1.55 4.61 -3.09
N VAL A 72 1.78 3.41 -2.58
CA VAL A 72 3.10 2.81 -2.46
C VAL A 72 3.13 1.53 -3.26
N GLU A 73 4.04 1.44 -4.23
CA GLU A 73 4.27 0.25 -5.03
C GLU A 73 5.57 -0.41 -4.59
N THR A 74 5.53 -1.72 -4.43
CA THR A 74 6.62 -2.54 -3.91
C THR A 74 6.87 -3.69 -4.87
N THR A 75 8.13 -4.09 -4.98
CA THR A 75 8.54 -5.24 -5.81
C THR A 75 8.32 -6.58 -5.12
N ASP A 76 7.80 -6.60 -3.89
CA ASP A 76 7.62 -7.80 -3.08
C ASP A 76 6.34 -7.71 -2.24
N HIS A 77 5.51 -8.75 -2.29
CA HIS A 77 4.23 -8.78 -1.58
C HIS A 77 4.41 -8.76 -0.05
N ASN A 78 5.48 -9.35 0.49
CA ASN A 78 5.72 -9.32 1.93
C ASN A 78 6.05 -7.91 2.41
N LEU A 79 6.73 -7.11 1.59
CA LEU A 79 6.98 -5.70 1.90
C LEU A 79 5.67 -4.91 1.99
N ALA A 80 4.77 -5.05 1.01
CA ALA A 80 3.46 -4.41 1.06
C ALA A 80 2.65 -4.82 2.30
N LEU A 81 2.63 -6.12 2.64
CA LEU A 81 1.98 -6.61 3.86
C LEU A 81 2.60 -6.04 5.13
N ARG A 82 3.94 -5.95 5.19
CA ARG A 82 4.66 -5.39 6.34
C ARG A 82 4.30 -3.93 6.55
N ILE A 83 4.32 -3.12 5.49
CA ILE A 83 3.92 -1.72 5.54
C ILE A 83 2.48 -1.60 6.06
N GLY A 84 1.55 -2.36 5.50
CA GLY A 84 0.16 -2.38 5.95
C GLY A 84 0.00 -2.73 7.43
N LYS A 85 0.71 -3.78 7.90
CA LYS A 85 0.71 -4.19 9.30
C LYS A 85 1.35 -3.15 10.22
N ALA A 86 2.44 -2.52 9.79
CA ALA A 86 3.13 -1.48 10.55
C ALA A 86 2.22 -0.26 10.74
N LEU A 87 1.53 0.17 9.68
CA LEU A 87 0.55 1.25 9.75
C LEU A 87 -0.62 0.92 10.66
N TYR A 88 -1.19 -0.28 10.53
CA TYR A 88 -2.25 -0.71 11.45
C TYR A 88 -1.77 -0.80 12.91
N ARG A 89 -0.52 -1.19 13.15
CA ARG A 89 0.05 -1.20 14.50
C ARG A 89 0.28 0.20 15.06
N ALA A 90 0.82 1.11 14.27
CA ALA A 90 1.15 2.47 14.67
C ALA A 90 -0.09 3.36 14.86
N TYR A 91 -1.03 3.31 13.89
CA TYR A 91 -2.13 4.28 13.81
C TYR A 91 -3.52 3.64 13.92
N LYS A 92 -3.62 2.31 13.95
CA LYS A 92 -4.90 1.56 13.90
C LYS A 92 -5.71 1.96 12.65
N GLY A 93 -6.99 1.62 12.59
CA GLY A 93 -7.86 1.93 11.44
C GLY A 93 -8.25 0.72 10.58
N ASP A 94 -9.04 1.00 9.56
CA ASP A 94 -9.59 -0.02 8.67
C ASP A 94 -8.55 -0.44 7.63
N HIS A 95 -8.36 -1.74 7.48
CA HIS A 95 -7.46 -2.31 6.49
C HIS A 95 -8.11 -3.48 5.75
N GLN A 96 -7.85 -3.57 4.47
CA GLN A 96 -8.22 -4.70 3.63
C GLN A 96 -6.98 -5.23 2.91
N TYR A 97 -6.84 -6.56 2.93
CA TYR A 97 -5.81 -7.26 2.18
C TYR A 97 -6.47 -8.04 1.05
N LYS A 98 -6.08 -7.73 -0.20
CA LYS A 98 -6.53 -8.42 -1.39
C LYS A 98 -5.35 -9.13 -2.01
N PHE A 99 -5.40 -10.46 -2.02
CA PHE A 99 -4.38 -11.31 -2.61
C PHE A 99 -4.82 -11.74 -4.01
N LEU A 100 -3.98 -11.49 -5.01
CA LEU A 100 -4.15 -12.07 -6.34
C LEU A 100 -3.38 -13.41 -6.34
N LYS A 101 -4.13 -14.51 -6.21
CA LYS A 101 -3.60 -15.87 -6.01
C LYS A 101 -2.70 -16.35 -7.14
N ASP A 102 -2.90 -15.86 -8.36
CA ASP A 102 -2.14 -16.27 -9.54
C ASP A 102 -0.81 -15.53 -9.70
N GLU A 103 -0.66 -14.34 -9.12
CA GLU A 103 0.40 -13.39 -9.50
C GLU A 103 1.33 -12.98 -8.34
N LYS A 104 1.33 -13.74 -7.22
CA LYS A 104 2.09 -13.39 -5.99
C LYS A 104 2.03 -11.90 -5.66
N PHE A 105 0.86 -11.31 -5.88
CA PHE A 105 0.63 -9.89 -5.79
C PHE A 105 -0.37 -9.61 -4.67
N VAL A 106 -0.07 -8.61 -3.85
CA VAL A 106 -0.98 -8.18 -2.78
C VAL A 106 -1.31 -6.71 -2.91
N ARG A 107 -2.59 -6.40 -2.78
CA ARG A 107 -3.10 -5.06 -2.59
C ARG A 107 -3.52 -4.87 -1.14
N VAL A 108 -2.99 -3.84 -0.53
CA VAL A 108 -3.35 -3.41 0.82
C VAL A 108 -4.05 -2.08 0.70
N ASP A 109 -5.31 -2.01 1.12
CA ASP A 109 -6.04 -0.75 1.23
C ASP A 109 -6.17 -0.43 2.72
N TRP A 110 -5.57 0.67 3.17
CA TRP A 110 -5.71 1.17 4.53
C TRP A 110 -6.35 2.56 4.51
N LYS A 111 -7.32 2.75 5.42
CA LYS A 111 -8.06 3.99 5.54
C LYS A 111 -8.17 4.41 7.00
N ARG A 112 -7.94 5.70 7.24
CA ARG A 112 -8.19 6.34 8.53
C ARG A 112 -8.67 7.78 8.34
N ASP A 113 -9.78 8.10 8.99
CA ASP A 113 -10.30 9.46 9.16
C ASP A 113 -10.00 9.94 10.57
#